data_AF-Q092Z0-F1
#
_entry.id   AF-Q092Z0-F1
#
_cell.length_a   1.000
_cell.length_b   1.000
_cell.length_c   1.000
_cell.angle_alpha   90.00
_cell.angle_beta   90.00
_cell.angle_gamma   90.00
#
_symmetry.space_group_name_H-M   'P 1'
#
loop_
_entity.id
_entity.type
_entity.pdbx_description
1 polymer ?
#
loop_
_entity_poly.entity_id
_entity_poly.type
_entity_poly.pdbx_seq_one_letter_code
_entity_poly.pdbx_strand_id
1 'polypeptide(L)'
;MFSLSRQVEIVVSGAKGSAARLAGRLSPGDESPEFAVFNRGDEKSFGDRLTSFASLQTLIGEAVAYLKTISREEVDAAPASITVAKPGEARIFEPRSFVLDYVLPNLYFHITTVYALLRSAGVNLGKKDFEGTPAYRIQTAGLGQA
;
A
#
# COMPACT_ATOMS: atom_id res chain seq x y z
N MET A 1 -3.59 -8.44 16.02
CA MET A 1 -3.34 -8.39 14.56
C MET A 1 -4.68 -8.22 13.87
N PHE A 2 -4.79 -7.28 12.92
CA PHE A 2 -6.04 -7.08 12.17
C PHE A 2 -6.37 -8.27 11.27
N SER A 3 -7.66 -8.46 10.99
CA SER A 3 -8.16 -9.52 10.09
C SER A 3 -7.71 -9.32 8.64
N LEU A 4 -7.84 -10.36 7.80
CA LEU A 4 -7.46 -10.31 6.38
C LEU A 4 -8.08 -9.10 5.65
N SER A 5 -9.39 -8.89 5.79
CA SER A 5 -10.06 -7.77 5.12
C SER A 5 -9.54 -6.42 5.58
N ARG A 6 -9.30 -6.26 6.88
CA ARG A 6 -8.72 -5.04 7.45
C ARG A 6 -7.30 -4.78 6.97
N GLN A 7 -6.47 -5.83 6.85
CA GLN A 7 -5.12 -5.69 6.28
C GLN A 7 -5.19 -5.20 4.83
N VAL A 8 -6.13 -5.70 4.02
CA VAL A 8 -6.35 -5.22 2.65
C VAL A 8 -6.82 -3.76 2.63
N GLU A 9 -7.76 -3.38 3.50
CA GLU A 9 -8.22 -1.98 3.62
C GLU A 9 -7.09 -1.02 4.01
N ILE A 10 -6.19 -1.44 4.90
CA ILE A 10 -5.01 -0.67 5.30
C ILE A 10 -4.03 -0.51 4.14
N VAL A 11 -3.73 -1.58 3.39
CA VAL A 11 -2.87 -1.50 2.18
C VAL A 11 -3.45 -0.52 1.17
N VAL A 12 -4.75 -0.65 0.88
CA VAL A 12 -5.42 0.19 -0.12
C VAL A 12 -5.42 1.65 0.27
N SER A 13 -5.88 1.97 1.49
CA SER A 13 -5.88 3.37 1.94
C SER A 13 -4.46 3.93 2.09
N GLY A 14 -3.52 3.11 2.59
CA GLY A 14 -2.12 3.47 2.70
C GLY A 14 -1.49 3.85 1.37
N ALA A 15 -1.67 3.02 0.34
CA ALA A 15 -1.15 3.29 -1.00
C ALA A 15 -1.79 4.55 -1.62
N LYS A 16 -3.13 4.67 -1.56
CA LYS A 16 -3.86 5.85 -2.07
C LYS A 16 -3.43 7.13 -1.35
N GLY A 17 -3.45 7.11 -0.03
CA GLY A 17 -3.14 8.26 0.82
C GLY A 17 -1.70 8.73 0.69
N SER A 18 -0.77 7.80 0.47
CA SER A 18 0.64 8.13 0.20
C SER A 18 0.80 8.81 -1.16
N ALA A 19 0.22 8.23 -2.21
CA ALA A 19 0.33 8.76 -3.56
C ALA A 19 -0.37 10.13 -3.71
N ALA A 20 -1.55 10.28 -3.10
CA ALA A 20 -2.30 11.54 -3.13
C ALA A 20 -1.53 12.70 -2.45
N ARG A 21 -0.84 12.43 -1.34
CA ARG A 21 0.02 13.41 -0.67
C ARG A 21 1.24 13.77 -1.50
N LEU A 22 1.90 12.77 -2.09
CA LEU A 22 3.04 12.99 -2.99
C LEU A 22 2.65 13.84 -4.20
N ALA A 23 1.46 13.62 -4.75
CA ALA A 23 0.92 14.38 -5.87
C ALA A 23 0.35 15.77 -5.47
N GLY A 24 0.46 16.18 -4.20
CA GLY A 24 -0.10 17.45 -3.72
C GLY A 24 -1.63 17.55 -3.82
N ARG A 25 -2.35 16.43 -3.94
CA ARG A 25 -3.81 16.37 -4.11
C ARG A 25 -4.61 16.43 -2.80
N LEU A 26 -3.92 16.42 -1.65
CA LEU A 26 -4.54 16.47 -0.33
C LEU A 26 -3.98 17.63 0.47
N SER A 27 -4.85 18.27 1.25
CA SER A 27 -4.46 19.26 2.24
C SER A 27 -3.61 18.61 3.34
N PRO A 28 -2.62 19.32 3.93
CA PRO A 28 -1.76 18.77 4.98
C PRO A 28 -2.51 18.23 6.22
N GLY A 29 -3.69 18.77 6.51
CA GLY A 29 -4.56 18.36 7.62
C GLY A 29 -5.65 17.34 7.24
N ASP A 30 -5.56 16.70 6.07
CA ASP A 30 -6.53 15.69 5.67
C ASP A 30 -6.39 14.42 6.53
N GLU A 31 -7.45 14.10 7.27
CA GLU A 31 -7.57 12.93 8.15
C GLU A 31 -8.60 11.91 7.63
N SER A 32 -9.03 12.04 6.37
CA SER A 32 -10.08 11.20 5.78
C SER A 32 -9.66 9.73 5.78
N PRO A 33 -10.49 8.81 6.31
CA PRO A 33 -10.11 7.40 6.41
C PRO A 33 -9.71 6.79 5.08
N GLU A 34 -10.38 7.11 3.96
CA GLU A 34 -10.04 6.58 2.63
C GLU A 34 -8.61 6.90 2.15
N PHE A 35 -7.98 7.92 2.73
CA PHE A 35 -6.62 8.38 2.43
C PHE A 35 -5.68 8.28 3.64
N ALA A 36 -6.04 7.48 4.65
CA ALA A 36 -5.16 7.20 5.78
C ALA A 36 -3.86 6.50 5.33
N VAL A 37 -2.71 6.88 5.90
CA VAL A 37 -1.40 6.32 5.51
C VAL A 37 -0.99 5.17 6.42
N PHE A 38 -1.40 3.94 6.06
CA PHE A 38 -1.13 2.67 6.77
C PHE A 38 -1.52 2.64 8.26
N ASN A 39 -2.22 3.66 8.74
CA ASN A 39 -2.68 3.77 10.11
C ASN A 39 -4.14 4.22 10.10
N ARG A 40 -5.02 3.29 10.49
CA ARG A 40 -6.45 3.52 10.61
C ARG A 40 -6.89 3.61 12.07
N GLY A 41 -5.98 3.67 13.04
CA GLY A 41 -6.34 3.62 14.47
C GLY A 41 -6.66 2.20 14.94
N ASP A 42 -7.75 2.04 15.69
CA ASP A 42 -8.24 0.74 16.18
C ASP A 42 -9.41 0.20 15.34
N GLU A 43 -9.96 -0.97 15.68
CA GLU A 43 -11.06 -1.59 14.92
C GLU A 43 -12.30 -0.68 14.80
N LYS A 44 -12.55 0.21 15.77
CA LYS A 44 -13.72 1.12 15.77
C LYS A 44 -13.57 2.28 14.79
N SER A 45 -12.34 2.53 14.35
CA SER A 45 -12.01 3.58 13.39
C SER A 45 -12.26 3.13 11.95
N PHE A 46 -12.55 1.84 11.75
CA PHE A 46 -13.03 1.31 10.48
C PHE A 46 -14.56 1.35 10.41
N GLY A 47 -15.09 1.52 9.20
CA GLY A 47 -16.52 1.30 8.93
C GLY A 47 -16.88 -0.18 8.90
N ASP A 48 -18.01 -0.51 8.29
CA ASP A 48 -18.46 -1.90 8.17
C ASP A 48 -17.39 -2.79 7.53
N ARG A 49 -17.23 -4.00 8.08
CA ARG A 49 -16.21 -4.93 7.61
C ARG A 49 -16.60 -5.52 6.27
N LEU A 50 -15.68 -5.49 5.31
CA LEU A 50 -15.84 -6.24 4.06
C LEU A 50 -15.75 -7.75 4.33
N THR A 51 -16.76 -8.50 3.88
CA THR A 51 -16.93 -9.93 4.19
C THR A 51 -16.77 -10.86 2.99
N SER A 52 -16.49 -10.34 1.80
CA SER A 52 -16.33 -11.15 0.58
C SER A 52 -15.05 -10.83 -0.17
N PHE A 53 -14.46 -11.83 -0.84
CA PHE A 53 -13.31 -11.63 -1.72
C PHE A 53 -13.63 -10.71 -2.90
N ALA A 54 -14.86 -10.77 -3.44
CA ALA A 54 -15.28 -9.88 -4.52
C ALA A 54 -15.21 -8.41 -4.09
N SER A 55 -15.71 -8.07 -2.90
CA SER A 55 -15.63 -6.71 -2.35
C SER A 55 -14.17 -6.26 -2.15
N LEU A 56 -13.31 -7.15 -1.67
CA LEU A 56 -11.87 -6.86 -1.50
C LEU A 56 -11.17 -6.63 -2.84
N GLN A 57 -11.48 -7.44 -3.86
CA GLN A 57 -10.94 -7.29 -5.21
C GLN A 57 -11.41 -5.98 -5.86
N THR A 58 -12.67 -5.62 -5.70
CA THR A 58 -13.21 -4.32 -6.15
C THR A 58 -12.45 -3.17 -5.48
N LEU A 59 -12.27 -3.21 -4.16
CA LEU A 59 -11.55 -2.18 -3.41
C LEU A 59 -10.09 -2.02 -3.92
N ILE A 60 -9.40 -3.13 -4.19
CA ILE A 60 -8.05 -3.12 -4.79
C ILE A 60 -8.08 -2.52 -6.20
N GLY A 61 -9.06 -2.91 -7.03
CA GLY A 61 -9.23 -2.41 -8.38
C GLY A 61 -9.43 -0.90 -8.44
N GLU A 62 -10.29 -0.37 -7.56
CA GLU A 62 -10.53 1.08 -7.41
C GLU A 62 -9.25 1.82 -6.98
N ALA A 63 -8.48 1.26 -6.05
CA ALA A 63 -7.22 1.83 -5.62
C ALA A 63 -6.21 1.89 -6.77
N VAL A 64 -6.05 0.80 -7.53
CA VAL A 64 -5.18 0.76 -8.71
C VAL A 64 -5.64 1.75 -9.77
N ALA A 65 -6.95 1.86 -10.02
CA ALA A 65 -7.50 2.83 -10.96
C ALA A 65 -7.18 4.27 -10.53
N TYR A 66 -7.37 4.60 -9.24
CA TYR A 66 -7.01 5.90 -8.69
C TYR A 66 -5.52 6.20 -8.85
N LEU A 67 -4.64 5.26 -8.50
CA LEU A 67 -3.18 5.43 -8.61
C LEU A 67 -2.75 5.71 -10.06
N LYS A 68 -3.40 5.09 -11.05
CA LYS A 68 -3.14 5.33 -12.48
C LYS A 68 -3.54 6.74 -12.95
N THR A 69 -4.34 7.48 -12.16
CA THR A 69 -4.68 8.87 -12.48
C THR A 69 -3.60 9.87 -12.06
N ILE A 70 -2.63 9.45 -11.25
CA ILE A 70 -1.55 10.32 -10.75
C ILE A 70 -0.43 10.32 -11.78
N SER A 71 -0.08 11.50 -12.27
CA SER A 71 0.98 11.67 -13.25
C SER A 71 2.36 11.74 -12.59
N ARG A 72 3.40 11.49 -13.39
CA ARG A 72 4.80 11.66 -12.94
C ARG A 72 5.08 13.12 -12.57
N GLU A 73 4.55 14.05 -13.35
CA GLU A 73 4.75 15.49 -13.17
C GLU A 73 4.16 15.98 -11.84
N GLU A 74 3.00 15.44 -11.42
CA GLU A 74 2.42 15.76 -10.12
C GLU A 74 3.30 15.28 -8.96
N VAL A 75 3.94 14.11 -9.11
CA VAL A 75 4.86 13.56 -8.09
C VAL A 75 6.21 14.29 -8.11
N ASP A 76 6.73 14.64 -9.29
CA ASP A 76 7.97 15.39 -9.44
C ASP A 76 7.80 16.85 -8.93
N ALA A 77 6.58 17.38 -9.00
CA ALA A 77 6.17 18.66 -8.41
C ALA A 77 5.68 18.54 -6.95
N ALA A 78 6.03 17.47 -6.25
CA ALA A 78 5.64 17.21 -4.86
C ALA A 78 5.86 18.44 -3.95
N PRO A 79 5.02 18.62 -2.92
CA PRO A 79 5.21 19.69 -1.96
C PRO A 79 6.56 19.56 -1.23
N ALA A 80 7.09 20.68 -0.76
CA ALA A 80 8.37 20.72 -0.02
C ALA A 80 8.38 19.82 1.23
N SER A 81 7.20 19.54 1.79
CA SER A 81 7.03 18.60 2.90
C SER A 81 5.74 17.82 2.75
N ILE A 82 5.75 16.56 3.17
CA ILE A 82 4.58 15.69 3.25
C ILE A 82 4.09 15.61 4.69
N THR A 83 2.81 15.92 4.92
CA THR A 83 2.18 15.81 6.24
C THR A 83 1.24 14.62 6.29
N VAL A 84 1.42 13.77 7.30
CA VAL A 84 0.47 12.74 7.69
C VAL A 84 -0.15 13.16 9.01
N ALA A 85 -1.36 13.72 8.93
CA ALA A 85 -2.17 14.12 10.07
C ALA A 85 -3.02 12.96 10.59
N LYS A 86 -3.22 12.94 11.90
CA LYS A 86 -4.23 12.15 12.62
C LYS A 86 -4.71 12.97 13.82
N PRO A 87 -5.83 12.60 14.46
CA PRO A 87 -6.31 13.34 15.63
C PRO A 87 -5.23 13.55 16.69
N GLY A 88 -4.85 14.80 16.92
CA GLY A 88 -3.88 15.22 17.93
C GLY A 88 -2.39 15.07 17.57
N GLU A 89 -2.05 14.62 16.36
CA GLU A 89 -0.64 14.45 15.94
C GLU A 89 -0.48 14.67 14.43
N ALA A 90 0.56 15.41 14.03
CA ALA A 90 0.96 15.53 12.64
C ALA A 90 2.43 15.12 12.50
N ARG A 91 2.70 14.20 11.57
CA ARG A 91 4.06 13.81 11.19
C ARG A 91 4.42 14.51 9.89
N ILE A 92 5.56 15.18 9.88
CA ILE A 92 6.05 15.95 8.73
C ILE A 92 7.31 15.27 8.20
N PHE A 93 7.36 15.06 6.90
CA PHE A 93 8.43 14.34 6.23
C PHE A 93 8.96 15.14 5.03
N GLU A 94 10.24 14.96 4.75
CA GLU A 94 10.77 15.24 3.40
C GLU A 94 10.18 14.21 2.42
N PRO A 95 9.83 14.58 1.17
CA PRO A 95 9.15 13.68 0.23
C PRO A 95 9.86 12.33 0.01
N ARG A 96 11.19 12.35 -0.05
CA ARG A 96 11.98 11.13 -0.25
C ARG A 96 11.94 10.19 0.97
N SER A 97 12.12 10.71 2.17
CA SER A 97 12.08 9.90 3.40
C SER A 97 10.66 9.41 3.69
N PHE A 98 9.64 10.19 3.33
CA PHE A 98 8.25 9.72 3.36
C PHE A 98 8.10 8.42 2.57
N VAL A 99 8.62 8.35 1.34
CA VAL A 99 8.53 7.12 0.52
C VAL A 99 9.40 6.00 1.10
N LEU A 100 10.69 6.26 1.27
CA LEU A 100 11.68 5.21 1.53
C LEU A 100 11.60 4.66 2.96
N ASP A 101 11.38 5.55 3.93
CA ASP A 101 11.51 5.21 5.35
C ASP A 101 10.16 4.98 6.02
N TYR A 102 9.06 5.48 5.42
CA TYR A 102 7.71 5.34 5.97
C TYR A 102 6.79 4.47 5.09
N VAL A 103 6.58 4.84 3.82
CA VAL A 103 5.61 4.16 2.95
C VAL A 103 6.04 2.74 2.61
N LEU A 104 7.27 2.53 2.10
CA LEU A 104 7.72 1.22 1.66
C LEU A 104 7.74 0.18 2.80
N PRO A 105 8.31 0.47 3.99
CA PRO A 105 8.29 -0.50 5.09
C PRO A 105 6.87 -0.89 5.51
N ASN A 106 5.95 0.07 5.63
CA ASN A 106 4.56 -0.21 6.00
C ASN A 106 3.84 -1.00 4.90
N LEU A 107 4.01 -0.62 3.63
CA LEU A 107 3.42 -1.34 2.50
C LEU A 107 3.83 -2.81 2.50
N TYR A 108 5.13 -3.09 2.60
CA TYR A 108 5.63 -4.46 2.62
C TYR A 108 5.21 -5.23 3.87
N PHE A 109 5.15 -4.58 5.03
CA PHE A 109 4.65 -5.21 6.26
C PHE A 109 3.21 -5.71 6.08
N HIS A 110 2.30 -4.86 5.59
CA HIS A 110 0.91 -5.22 5.44
C HIS A 110 0.66 -6.22 4.30
N ILE A 111 1.34 -6.09 3.15
CA ILE A 111 1.24 -7.09 2.07
C ILE A 111 1.77 -8.46 2.52
N THR A 112 2.89 -8.49 3.26
CA THR A 112 3.44 -9.74 3.81
C THR A 112 2.48 -10.35 4.82
N THR A 113 1.78 -9.53 5.61
CA THR A 113 0.77 -10.01 6.55
C THR A 113 -0.44 -10.61 5.83
N VAL A 114 -0.93 -9.98 4.75
CA VAL A 114 -1.99 -10.54 3.89
C VAL A 114 -1.55 -11.88 3.30
N TYR A 115 -0.33 -11.94 2.75
CA TYR A 115 0.27 -13.15 2.22
C TYR A 115 0.31 -14.28 3.26
N ALA A 116 0.81 -13.97 4.47
CA ALA A 116 0.93 -14.94 5.55
C ALA A 116 -0.44 -15.46 6.02
N LEU A 117 -1.44 -14.58 6.15
CA LEU A 117 -2.80 -14.96 6.52
C LEU A 117 -3.41 -15.92 5.50
N LEU A 118 -3.33 -15.61 4.21
CA LEU A 118 -3.83 -16.49 3.14
C LEU A 118 -3.10 -17.84 3.13
N ARG A 119 -1.77 -17.82 3.23
CA ARG A 119 -0.95 -19.05 3.27
C ARG A 119 -1.29 -19.90 4.49
N SER A 120 -1.49 -19.28 5.66
CA SER A 120 -1.88 -20.00 6.89
C SER A 120 -3.28 -20.62 6.80
N ALA A 121 -4.16 -20.04 5.98
CA ALA A 121 -5.50 -20.57 5.70
C ALA A 121 -5.50 -21.69 4.62
N GLY A 122 -4.32 -22.13 4.15
CA GLY A 122 -4.19 -23.22 3.19
C GLY A 122 -4.19 -22.81 1.72
N VAL A 123 -4.17 -21.51 1.41
CA VAL A 123 -4.01 -21.05 0.02
C VAL A 123 -2.59 -21.38 -0.45
N ASN A 124 -2.49 -22.05 -1.60
CA ASN A 124 -1.21 -22.46 -2.20
C ASN A 124 -0.48 -21.27 -2.85
N LEU A 125 -0.04 -20.32 -2.03
CA LEU A 125 0.81 -19.21 -2.45
C LEU A 125 2.29 -19.62 -2.35
N GLY A 126 3.14 -19.04 -3.18
CA GLY A 126 4.59 -19.16 -3.17
C GLY A 126 5.27 -17.79 -3.19
N LYS A 127 6.60 -17.76 -3.17
CA LYS A 127 7.38 -16.51 -3.22
C LYS A 127 7.10 -15.71 -4.50
N LYS A 128 6.88 -16.41 -5.63
CA LYS A 128 6.58 -15.79 -6.93
C LYS A 128 5.25 -15.01 -6.93
N ASP A 129 4.26 -15.43 -6.15
CA ASP A 129 2.99 -14.71 -6.02
C ASP A 129 3.15 -13.38 -5.27
N PHE A 130 4.14 -13.30 -4.37
CA PHE A 130 4.49 -12.06 -3.67
C PHE A 130 5.37 -11.14 -4.52
N GLU A 131 6.35 -11.69 -5.24
CA GLU A 131 7.29 -10.90 -6.06
C GLU A 131 6.69 -10.42 -7.38
N GLY A 132 5.66 -11.09 -7.90
CA GLY A 132 5.04 -10.77 -9.19
C GLY A 132 5.95 -11.12 -10.38
N THR A 133 5.79 -10.37 -11.47
CA THR A 133 6.56 -10.59 -12.70
C THR A 133 8.03 -10.19 -12.48
N PRO A 134 9.00 -11.12 -12.66
CA PRO A 134 10.40 -10.84 -12.44
C PRO A 134 10.94 -9.79 -13.43
N ALA A 135 11.72 -8.84 -12.91
CA ALA A 135 12.41 -7.81 -13.71
C ALA A 135 13.82 -8.26 -14.19
N TYR A 136 14.14 -9.55 -14.09
CA TYR A 136 15.39 -10.13 -14.55
C TYR A 136 15.15 -11.09 -15.71
N ARG A 137 16.13 -11.21 -16.59
CA ARG A 137 16.18 -12.27 -17.62
C ARG A 137 17.07 -13.39 -17.12
N ILE A 138 16.62 -14.63 -17.30
CA ILE A 138 17.47 -15.80 -17.06
C ILE A 138 18.36 -15.96 -18.29
N GLN A 139 19.68 -15.81 -18.12
CA GLN A 139 20.63 -16.23 -19.12
C GLN A 139 21.00 -17.69 -18.83
N THR A 140 20.45 -18.63 -19.59
CA THR A 140 20.93 -20.01 -19.57
C THR A 140 22.25 -20.06 -20.33
N ALA A 141 23.37 -19.91 -19.62
CA ALA A 141 24.62 -20.44 -20.13
C ALA A 141 24.42 -21.95 -20.31
N GLY A 142 24.76 -22.50 -21.46
CA GLY A 142 24.79 -23.95 -21.65
C GLY A 142 25.66 -24.53 -20.54
N LEU A 143 25.02 -25.16 -19.55
CA LEU A 143 25.70 -26.08 -18.66
C LEU A 143 26.22 -27.16 -19.61
N GLY A 144 27.49 -27.02 -19.97
CA GLY A 144 28.18 -27.93 -20.86
C GLY A 144 27.93 -29.34 -20.35
N GLN A 145 27.48 -30.20 -21.26
CA GLN A 145 27.60 -31.62 -21.06
C GLN A 145 29.08 -31.90 -20.76
N ALA A 146 29.33 -32.43 -19.57
CA ALA A 146 30.53 -33.18 -19.23
C ALA A 146 30.06 -34.53 -18.72
#